data_AF-A0A1J5A869-F1
#
_entry.id   AF-A0A1J5A869-F1
#
_cell.length_a   1.000
_cell.length_b   1.000
_cell.length_c   1.000
_cell.angle_alpha   90.00
_cell.angle_beta   90.00
_cell.angle_gamma   90.00
#
_symmetry.space_group_name_H-M   'P 1'
#
loop_
_entity.id
_entity.type
_entity.pdbx_description
1 polymer ?
#
loop_
_entity_poly.entity_id
_entity_poly.type
_entity_poly.pdbx_seq_one_letter_code
_entity_poly.pdbx_strand_id
1 'polypeptide(L)'
;MINLTNWQAILLGLILAVVAVLLTIWWRQRSYRWAVVLVVCLAAAPLLSWWSGQAFQVADYRAGCDGLCLGFRGAPVRIFQGETAGGQFLPGLFLVNSLAYLVLLLIWSMVMRAVLAQRDANPRQPLWLQSLLGLLLLVGPFALAPLYLPPPEAHVRGDPQRVAINARREVYMYDQLAPAPVLRVGLEDVRPRHDGQPGMRVCLRIYTFFYWPNGYMVLDMTPEGVHSNAGGVIPRTGSCWE
;
A
#
# COMPACT_ATOMS: atom_id res chain seq x y z
N MET A 1 6.90 3.70 -3.33
CA MET A 1 7.29 2.71 -2.32
C MET A 1 8.73 2.97 -1.88
N ILE A 2 9.12 2.65 -0.64
CA ILE A 2 10.45 2.96 -0.13
C ILE A 2 11.42 1.81 -0.48
N ASN A 3 12.24 2.01 -1.52
CA ASN A 3 13.36 1.12 -1.82
C ASN A 3 14.54 1.47 -0.91
N LEU A 4 14.61 0.79 0.24
CA LEU A 4 15.69 0.98 1.20
C LEU A 4 16.90 0.14 0.79
N THR A 5 18.04 0.79 0.65
CA THR A 5 19.33 0.09 0.72
C THR A 5 19.53 -0.47 2.15
N ASN A 6 20.38 -1.48 2.31
CA ASN A 6 20.54 -2.17 3.60
C ASN A 6 20.84 -1.21 4.77
N TRP A 7 21.71 -0.21 4.58
CA TRP A 7 22.03 0.75 5.63
C TRP A 7 20.86 1.69 5.95
N GLN A 8 20.08 2.10 4.95
CA GLN A 8 18.87 2.92 5.16
C GLN A 8 17.82 2.15 5.93
N ALA A 9 17.67 0.85 5.65
CA ALA A 9 16.75 -0.01 6.39
C ALA A 9 17.15 -0.14 7.87
N ILE A 10 18.44 -0.30 8.14
CA ILE A 10 18.96 -0.35 9.52
C ILE A 10 18.71 0.98 10.23
N LEU A 11 19.07 2.10 9.60
CA LEU A 11 18.87 3.43 10.17
C LEU A 11 17.39 3.71 10.45
N LEU A 12 16.51 3.39 9.50
CA LEU A 12 15.06 3.53 9.67
C LEU A 12 14.56 2.63 10.81
N GLY A 13 15.02 1.39 10.88
CA GLY A 13 14.68 0.46 11.96
C GLY A 13 15.08 1.00 13.33
N LEU A 14 16.29 1.56 13.47
CA LEU A 14 16.76 2.19 14.69
C LEU A 14 15.90 3.40 15.09
N ILE A 15 15.59 4.27 14.13
CA ILE A 15 14.72 5.44 14.37
C ILE A 15 13.34 4.97 14.84
N LEU A 16 12.73 4.01 14.15
CA LEU A 16 11.42 3.47 14.51
C LEU A 16 11.42 2.80 15.88
N ALA A 17 12.49 2.07 16.23
CA ALA A 17 12.63 1.46 17.55
C ALA A 17 12.71 2.52 18.66
N VAL A 18 13.51 3.57 18.49
CA VAL A 18 13.59 4.69 19.43
C VAL A 18 12.24 5.36 19.60
N VAL A 19 11.53 5.65 18.50
CA VAL A 19 10.19 6.24 18.53
C VAL A 19 9.20 5.33 19.25
N ALA A 20 9.21 4.02 19.00
CA ALA A 20 8.34 3.06 19.67
C ALA A 20 8.59 3.01 21.19
N VAL A 21 9.86 3.07 21.61
CA VAL A 21 10.23 3.13 23.03
C VAL A 21 9.70 4.42 23.67
N LEU A 22 9.91 5.57 23.02
CA LEU A 22 9.42 6.87 23.52
C LEU A 22 7.89 6.89 23.65
N LEU A 23 7.18 6.37 22.65
CA LEU A 23 5.72 6.25 22.68
C LEU A 23 5.25 5.30 23.79
N THR A 24 5.99 4.22 24.04
CA THR A 24 5.69 3.29 25.14
C THR A 24 5.87 3.96 26.50
N ILE A 25 6.94 4.74 26.68
CA ILE A 25 7.18 5.53 27.89
C ILE A 25 6.04 6.54 28.09
N TRP A 26 5.66 7.25 27.03
CA TRP A 26 4.53 8.20 27.07
C TRP A 26 3.24 7.50 27.52
N TRP A 27 2.94 6.33 26.96
CA TRP A 27 1.77 5.55 27.33
C TRP A 27 1.79 5.11 28.79
N ARG A 28 2.94 4.63 29.26
CA ARG A 28 3.16 4.24 30.66
C ARG A 28 2.91 5.39 31.62
N GLN A 29 3.32 6.60 31.28
CA GLN A 29 3.09 7.79 32.11
C GLN A 29 1.62 8.21 32.13
N ARG A 30 0.86 7.94 31.06
CA ARG A 30 -0.49 8.49 30.90
C ARG A 30 -1.61 7.55 31.36
N SER A 31 -1.48 6.22 31.24
CA SER A 31 -2.54 5.25 31.64
C SER A 31 -2.00 4.07 32.41
N TYR A 32 -2.77 3.59 33.38
CA TYR A 32 -2.55 2.30 34.03
C TYR A 32 -2.70 1.11 33.07
N ARG A 33 -3.54 1.23 32.02
CA ARG A 33 -3.79 0.19 31.01
C ARG A 33 -2.78 0.19 29.86
N TRP A 34 -1.64 0.88 29.99
CA TRP A 34 -0.63 0.99 28.95
C TRP A 34 -0.15 -0.37 28.44
N ALA A 35 -0.01 -1.36 29.34
CA ALA A 35 0.45 -2.69 28.99
C ALA A 35 -0.49 -3.39 28.00
N VAL A 36 -1.81 -3.24 28.17
CA VAL A 36 -2.81 -3.82 27.26
C VAL A 36 -2.69 -3.19 25.87
N VAL A 37 -2.58 -1.85 25.80
CA VAL A 37 -2.39 -1.14 24.51
C VAL A 37 -1.14 -1.64 23.81
N LEU A 38 -0.02 -1.72 24.53
CA LEU A 38 1.24 -2.20 23.98
C LEU A 38 1.16 -3.63 23.48
N VAL A 39 0.58 -4.55 24.26
CA VAL A 39 0.43 -5.97 23.87
C VAL A 39 -0.42 -6.09 22.60
N VAL A 40 -1.54 -5.36 22.52
CA VAL A 40 -2.39 -5.35 21.33
C VAL A 40 -1.63 -4.81 20.12
N CYS A 41 -0.90 -3.70 20.26
CA CYS A 41 -0.12 -3.14 19.15
C CYS A 41 1.03 -4.07 18.72
N LEU A 42 1.73 -4.71 19.67
CA LEU A 42 2.80 -5.67 19.39
C LEU A 42 2.29 -6.93 18.68
N ALA A 43 1.08 -7.38 18.98
CA ALA A 43 0.45 -8.50 18.28
C ALA A 43 -0.10 -8.09 16.90
N ALA A 44 -0.75 -6.94 16.80
CA ALA A 44 -1.36 -6.46 15.57
C ALA A 44 -0.32 -6.08 14.51
N ALA A 45 0.79 -5.46 14.89
CA ALA A 45 1.81 -4.98 13.96
C ALA A 45 2.40 -6.06 13.02
N PRO A 46 2.86 -7.24 13.49
CA PRO A 46 3.36 -8.29 12.61
C PRO A 46 2.24 -8.93 11.78
N LEU A 47 1.02 -9.04 12.32
CA LEU A 47 -0.15 -9.53 11.57
C LEU A 47 -0.49 -8.60 10.40
N LEU A 48 -0.41 -7.29 10.62
CA LEU A 48 -0.62 -6.29 9.58
C LEU A 48 0.51 -6.29 8.55
N SER A 49 1.76 -6.47 8.99
CA SER A 49 2.90 -6.66 8.08
C SER A 49 2.69 -7.90 7.20
N TRP A 50 2.27 -9.02 7.79
CA TRP A 50 1.95 -10.24 7.04
C TRP A 50 0.80 -10.03 6.05
N TRP A 51 -0.31 -9.44 6.53
CA TRP A 51 -1.47 -9.14 5.70
C TRP A 51 -1.12 -8.20 4.55
N SER A 52 -0.26 -7.21 4.78
CA SER A 52 0.17 -6.29 3.73
C SER A 52 0.98 -7.01 2.64
N GLY A 53 1.70 -8.09 3.00
CA GLY A 53 2.30 -9.01 2.03
C GLY A 53 1.29 -9.68 1.10
N GLN A 54 0.10 -10.01 1.60
CA GLN A 54 -0.94 -10.67 0.80
C GLN A 54 -1.78 -9.68 0.00
N ALA A 55 -2.06 -8.51 0.57
CA ALA A 55 -2.88 -7.49 -0.06
C ALA A 55 -2.12 -6.72 -1.16
N PHE A 56 -0.84 -6.43 -0.92
CA PHE A 56 -0.04 -5.58 -1.79
C PHE A 56 1.04 -6.40 -2.50
N GLN A 57 0.74 -6.76 -3.74
CA GLN A 57 1.63 -7.52 -4.61
C GLN A 57 1.85 -6.75 -5.91
N VAL A 58 3.12 -6.61 -6.26
CA VAL A 58 3.55 -6.22 -7.60
C VAL A 58 4.19 -7.44 -8.23
N ALA A 59 3.61 -7.90 -9.33
CA ALA A 59 4.14 -9.01 -10.10
C ALA A 59 5.49 -8.65 -10.73
N ASP A 60 6.24 -9.66 -11.17
CA ASP A 60 7.44 -9.44 -11.97
C ASP A 60 7.05 -8.81 -13.32
N TYR A 61 7.81 -7.81 -13.75
CA TYR A 61 7.47 -6.94 -14.87
C TYR A 61 8.62 -6.85 -15.86
N ARG A 62 8.32 -6.56 -17.13
CA ARG A 62 9.34 -6.44 -18.20
C ARG A 62 9.68 -4.99 -18.53
N ALA A 63 8.79 -4.06 -18.21
CA ALA A 63 8.98 -2.66 -18.55
C ALA A 63 10.25 -2.07 -17.94
N GLY A 64 11.10 -1.48 -18.80
CA GLY A 64 12.31 -0.77 -18.40
C GLY A 64 13.49 -1.67 -18.03
N CYS A 65 13.43 -2.96 -18.36
CA CYS A 65 14.48 -3.94 -18.10
C CYS A 65 14.73 -4.81 -19.34
N ASP A 66 15.99 -5.21 -19.60
CA ASP A 66 16.35 -6.09 -20.73
C ASP A 66 15.85 -7.55 -20.58
N GLY A 67 15.09 -7.81 -19.52
CA GLY A 67 14.55 -9.11 -19.17
C GLY A 67 13.38 -8.98 -18.17
N LEU A 68 13.30 -9.90 -17.22
CA LEU A 68 12.28 -9.86 -16.17
C LEU A 68 12.81 -9.16 -14.92
N CYS A 69 12.20 -8.03 -14.57
CA CYS A 69 12.46 -7.32 -13.33
C CYS A 69 11.65 -7.89 -12.16
N LEU A 70 12.33 -8.01 -11.02
CA LEU A 70 11.75 -8.60 -9.81
C LEU A 70 10.65 -7.69 -9.23
N GLY A 71 9.47 -8.27 -9.05
CA GLY A 71 8.37 -7.72 -8.28
C GLY A 71 8.62 -7.82 -6.77
N PHE A 72 7.62 -7.43 -5.99
CA PHE A 72 7.70 -7.44 -4.53
C PHE A 72 6.32 -7.57 -3.89
N ARG A 73 6.30 -7.95 -2.60
CA ARG A 73 5.10 -7.92 -1.75
C ARG A 73 5.34 -7.12 -0.49
N GLY A 74 4.26 -6.56 0.05
CA GLY A 74 4.25 -5.78 1.27
C GLY A 74 4.15 -4.28 1.02
N ALA A 75 3.59 -3.59 2.01
CA ALA A 75 3.61 -2.14 2.11
C ALA A 75 3.61 -1.76 3.61
N PRO A 76 4.08 -0.55 3.98
CA PRO A 76 4.79 0.43 3.14
C PRO A 76 6.23 0.01 2.77
N VAL A 77 6.81 -0.96 3.47
CA VAL A 77 8.12 -1.55 3.17
C VAL A 77 7.91 -2.93 2.54
N ARG A 78 8.73 -3.27 1.54
CA ARG A 78 8.70 -4.60 0.91
C ARG A 78 9.20 -5.66 1.88
N ILE A 79 8.53 -6.80 1.94
CA ILE A 79 8.87 -7.92 2.85
C ILE A 79 9.17 -9.23 2.09
N PHE A 80 8.77 -9.32 0.83
CA PHE A 80 9.23 -10.33 -0.12
C PHE A 80 9.74 -9.66 -1.38
N GLN A 81 10.66 -10.34 -2.07
CA GLN A 81 11.18 -9.91 -3.36
C GLN A 81 11.24 -11.09 -4.33
N GLY A 82 10.79 -10.84 -5.57
CA GLY A 82 10.98 -11.75 -6.70
C GLY A 82 10.06 -12.98 -6.77
N GLU A 83 10.11 -13.61 -7.94
CA GLU A 83 9.33 -14.79 -8.43
C GLU A 83 7.86 -14.53 -8.79
N THR A 84 7.46 -13.30 -9.11
CA THR A 84 6.08 -12.79 -8.99
C THR A 84 5.59 -12.83 -7.54
N ALA A 85 6.58 -12.69 -6.66
CA ALA A 85 6.61 -12.09 -5.33
C ALA A 85 6.11 -12.90 -4.13
N GLY A 86 6.03 -14.22 -4.27
CA GLY A 86 6.14 -15.17 -3.15
C GLY A 86 7.55 -15.71 -2.93
N GLY A 87 8.56 -15.14 -3.59
CA GLY A 87 9.97 -15.58 -3.57
C GLY A 87 10.68 -15.33 -2.24
N GLN A 88 11.86 -14.70 -2.27
CA GLN A 88 12.73 -14.60 -1.09
C GLN A 88 12.09 -13.73 0.01
N PHE A 89 11.85 -14.34 1.19
CA PHE A 89 11.43 -13.61 2.39
C PHE A 89 12.58 -12.77 2.94
N LEU A 90 12.29 -11.51 3.26
CA LEU A 90 13.27 -10.54 3.75
C LEU A 90 13.01 -10.23 5.23
N PRO A 91 13.53 -11.03 6.18
CA PRO A 91 13.16 -10.93 7.60
C PRO A 91 13.51 -9.56 8.21
N GLY A 92 14.64 -8.96 7.82
CA GLY A 92 15.03 -7.62 8.29
C GLY A 92 14.02 -6.55 7.86
N LEU A 93 13.55 -6.59 6.62
CA LEU A 93 12.54 -5.64 6.14
C LEU A 93 11.15 -5.94 6.71
N PHE A 94 10.82 -7.21 6.96
CA PHE A 94 9.61 -7.58 7.69
C PHE A 94 9.59 -6.99 9.10
N LEU A 95 10.72 -7.01 9.80
CA LEU A 95 10.86 -6.39 11.12
C LEU A 95 10.71 -4.87 11.05
N VAL A 96 11.36 -4.22 10.08
CA VAL A 96 11.19 -2.77 9.85
C VAL A 96 9.74 -2.42 9.52
N ASN A 97 9.08 -3.21 8.67
CA ASN A 97 7.67 -3.01 8.32
C ASN A 97 6.74 -3.18 9.53
N SER A 98 7.01 -4.20 10.36
CA SER A 98 6.29 -4.42 11.61
C SER A 98 6.51 -3.29 12.60
N LEU A 99 7.74 -2.77 12.73
CA LEU A 99 8.03 -1.58 13.55
C LEU A 99 7.29 -0.34 13.04
N ALA A 100 7.20 -0.15 11.72
CA ALA A 100 6.44 0.95 11.13
C ALA A 100 4.96 0.86 11.49
N TYR A 101 4.34 -0.33 11.39
CA TYR A 101 2.97 -0.56 11.84
C TYR A 101 2.81 -0.36 13.36
N LEU A 102 3.76 -0.82 14.16
CA LEU A 102 3.75 -0.63 15.62
C LEU A 102 3.73 0.87 15.98
N VAL A 103 4.65 1.65 15.41
CA VAL A 103 4.71 3.11 15.63
C VAL A 103 3.42 3.77 15.17
N LEU A 104 2.90 3.40 13.98
CA LEU A 104 1.64 3.93 13.47
C LEU A 104 0.46 3.67 14.43
N LEU A 105 0.32 2.44 14.92
CA LEU A 105 -0.73 2.07 15.88
C LEU A 105 -0.57 2.79 17.22
N LEU A 106 0.66 2.94 17.72
CA LEU A 106 0.94 3.67 18.97
C LEU A 106 0.63 5.16 18.85
N ILE A 107 1.02 5.81 17.73
CA ILE A 107 0.68 7.21 17.46
C ILE A 107 -0.83 7.38 17.30
N TRP A 108 -1.47 6.52 16.51
CA TRP A 108 -2.91 6.61 16.28
C TRP A 108 -3.71 6.41 17.56
N SER A 109 -3.32 5.45 18.40
CA SER A 109 -3.93 5.26 19.73
C SER A 109 -3.72 6.47 20.64
N MET A 110 -2.55 7.11 20.58
CA MET A 110 -2.30 8.36 21.31
C MET A 110 -3.25 9.47 20.85
N VAL A 111 -3.43 9.65 19.53
CA VAL A 111 -4.38 10.63 18.96
C VAL A 111 -5.81 10.33 19.41
N MET A 112 -6.26 9.08 19.27
CA MET A 112 -7.61 8.67 19.68
C MET A 112 -7.84 8.92 21.16
N ARG A 113 -6.85 8.65 22.00
CA ARG A 113 -6.94 8.94 23.42
C ARG A 113 -7.02 10.44 23.71
N ALA A 114 -6.26 11.27 23.01
CA ALA A 114 -6.33 12.72 23.17
C ALA A 114 -7.72 13.25 22.80
N VAL A 115 -8.31 12.76 21.71
CA VAL A 115 -9.68 13.09 21.30
C VAL A 115 -10.70 12.62 22.35
N LEU A 116 -10.50 11.44 22.92
CA LEU A 116 -11.40 10.91 23.96
C LEU A 116 -11.32 11.67 25.27
N ALA A 117 -10.12 12.02 25.71
CA ALA A 117 -9.93 12.80 26.93
C ALA A 117 -10.62 14.18 26.85
N GLN A 118 -10.76 14.75 25.65
CA GLN A 118 -11.54 15.98 25.45
C GLN A 118 -13.06 15.75 25.59
N ARG A 119 -13.55 14.54 25.34
CA ARG A 119 -14.97 14.17 25.37
C ARG A 119 -15.43 13.56 26.70
N ASP A 120 -14.52 13.06 27.52
CA ASP A 120 -14.79 12.43 28.83
C ASP A 120 -15.28 13.41 29.91
N ALA A 121 -15.46 14.70 29.58
CA ALA A 121 -16.19 15.64 30.43
C ALA A 121 -17.69 15.24 30.63
N ASN A 122 -18.21 14.27 29.88
CA ASN A 122 -19.62 13.86 29.95
C ASN A 122 -19.77 12.38 30.40
N PRO A 123 -20.24 12.10 31.64
CA PRO A 123 -20.21 10.76 32.26
C PRO A 123 -21.23 9.74 31.70
N ARG A 124 -21.99 10.10 30.67
CA ARG A 124 -22.98 9.21 30.01
C ARG A 124 -22.57 8.82 28.58
N GLN A 125 -21.28 8.62 28.32
CA GLN A 125 -20.90 8.11 27.00
C GLN A 125 -21.45 6.68 26.80
N PRO A 126 -22.22 6.44 25.73
CA PRO A 126 -22.81 5.14 25.48
C PRO A 126 -21.75 4.16 24.97
N LEU A 127 -21.87 2.89 25.38
CA LEU A 127 -20.92 1.81 25.04
C LEU A 127 -20.66 1.67 23.53
N TRP A 128 -21.70 1.87 22.70
CA TRP A 128 -21.57 1.79 21.24
C TRP A 128 -20.57 2.82 20.68
N LEU A 129 -20.47 3.99 21.31
CA LEU A 129 -19.52 5.03 20.89
C LEU A 129 -18.09 4.55 21.13
N GLN A 130 -17.84 3.90 22.27
CA GLN A 130 -16.53 3.30 22.58
C GLN A 130 -16.18 2.18 21.59
N SER A 131 -17.14 1.33 21.21
CA SER A 131 -16.95 0.31 20.17
C SER A 131 -16.65 0.93 18.81
N LEU A 132 -17.39 1.97 18.40
CA LEU A 132 -17.17 2.68 17.14
C LEU A 132 -15.80 3.35 17.09
N LEU A 133 -15.36 3.93 18.21
CA LEU A 133 -14.02 4.52 18.34
C LEU A 133 -12.93 3.45 18.34
N GLY A 134 -13.16 2.29 18.96
CA GLY A 134 -12.26 1.14 18.87
C GLY A 134 -12.14 0.62 17.44
N LEU A 135 -13.24 0.60 16.68
CA LEU A 135 -13.23 0.27 15.26
C LEU A 135 -12.47 1.33 14.44
N LEU A 136 -12.71 2.61 14.71
CA LEU A 136 -11.98 3.71 14.07
C LEU A 136 -10.49 3.69 14.40
N LEU A 137 -10.11 3.22 15.60
CA LEU A 137 -8.72 2.99 15.98
C LEU A 137 -8.06 1.96 15.06
N LEU A 138 -8.78 0.87 14.75
CA LEU A 138 -8.25 -0.23 13.96
C LEU A 138 -8.27 0.06 12.46
N VAL A 139 -9.34 0.67 11.97
CA VAL A 139 -9.58 0.90 10.53
C VAL A 139 -9.03 2.25 10.06
N GLY A 140 -9.02 3.27 10.93
CA GLY A 140 -8.68 4.66 10.59
C GLY A 140 -7.33 4.84 9.87
N PRO A 141 -6.21 4.28 10.38
CA PRO A 141 -4.91 4.42 9.72
C PRO A 141 -4.90 3.83 8.31
N PHE A 142 -5.66 2.76 8.08
CA PHE A 142 -5.75 2.08 6.79
C PHE A 142 -6.70 2.79 5.83
N ALA A 143 -7.82 3.32 6.34
CA ALA A 143 -8.73 4.13 5.55
C ALA A 143 -8.08 5.43 5.06
N LEU A 144 -7.12 5.97 5.82
CA LEU A 144 -6.37 7.18 5.45
C LEU A 144 -5.07 6.90 4.69
N ALA A 145 -4.56 5.66 4.73
CA ALA A 145 -3.36 5.26 4.00
C ALA A 145 -3.36 5.66 2.51
N PRO A 146 -4.48 5.56 1.76
CA PRO A 146 -4.55 6.00 0.37
C PRO A 146 -4.22 7.47 0.13
N LEU A 147 -4.35 8.33 1.14
CA LEU A 147 -4.07 9.76 1.00
C LEU A 147 -2.57 10.04 1.06
N TYR A 148 -1.83 9.26 1.86
CA TYR A 148 -0.43 9.55 2.19
C TYR A 148 0.57 8.61 1.55
N LEU A 149 0.18 7.36 1.28
CA LEU A 149 1.08 6.36 0.71
C LEU A 149 0.82 6.25 -0.80
N PRO A 150 1.84 6.21 -1.66
CA PRO A 150 1.63 5.85 -3.06
C PRO A 150 1.24 4.37 -3.18
N PRO A 151 0.46 3.98 -4.20
CA PRO A 151 0.12 2.58 -4.41
C PRO A 151 1.39 1.77 -4.71
N PRO A 152 1.40 0.47 -4.38
CA PRO A 152 2.46 -0.42 -4.81
C PRO A 152 2.46 -0.49 -6.34
N GLU A 153 3.62 -0.22 -6.94
CA GLU A 153 3.78 -0.18 -8.39
C GLU A 153 5.17 -0.59 -8.86
N ALA A 154 5.23 -1.09 -10.08
CA ALA A 154 6.46 -1.40 -10.80
C ALA A 154 7.29 -0.13 -11.05
N HIS A 155 8.61 -0.26 -10.91
CA HIS A 155 9.54 0.85 -11.10
C HIS A 155 10.14 0.76 -12.50
N VAL A 156 9.60 1.56 -13.41
CA VAL A 156 10.02 1.63 -14.81
C VAL A 156 10.87 2.87 -15.07
N ARG A 157 11.77 2.81 -16.05
CA ARG A 157 12.63 3.93 -16.49
C ARG A 157 12.56 4.11 -18.01
N GLY A 158 12.90 5.30 -18.49
CA GLY A 158 12.96 5.60 -19.93
C GLY A 158 11.58 5.74 -20.58
N ASP A 159 11.45 5.34 -21.84
CA ASP A 159 10.19 5.46 -22.60
C ASP A 159 8.99 4.76 -21.94
N PRO A 160 9.09 3.52 -21.40
CA PRO A 160 7.98 2.88 -20.69
C PRO A 160 7.44 3.71 -19.52
N GLN A 161 8.30 4.49 -18.86
CA GLN A 161 7.88 5.40 -17.78
C GLN A 161 7.03 6.55 -18.33
N ARG A 162 7.42 7.14 -19.47
CA ARG A 162 6.64 8.17 -20.15
C ARG A 162 5.26 7.64 -20.53
N VAL A 163 5.21 6.47 -21.15
CA VAL A 163 3.97 5.80 -21.56
C VAL A 163 3.08 5.52 -20.35
N ALA A 164 3.63 4.99 -19.26
CA ALA A 164 2.86 4.72 -18.03
C ALA A 164 2.29 6.01 -17.40
N ILE A 165 3.05 7.11 -17.40
CA ILE A 165 2.56 8.40 -16.89
C ILE A 165 1.38 8.90 -17.73
N ASN A 166 1.48 8.80 -19.06
CA ASN A 166 0.40 9.22 -19.96
C ASN A 166 -0.83 8.34 -19.79
N ALA A 167 -0.67 7.01 -19.72
CA ALA A 167 -1.76 6.09 -19.44
C ALA A 167 -2.46 6.40 -18.10
N ARG A 168 -1.72 6.72 -17.04
CA ARG A 168 -2.30 7.13 -15.75
C ARG A 168 -3.16 8.39 -15.86
N ARG A 169 -2.77 9.33 -16.73
CA ARG A 169 -3.54 10.55 -16.98
C ARG A 169 -4.85 10.27 -17.71
N GLU A 170 -4.97 9.15 -18.42
CA GLU A 170 -6.17 8.78 -19.17
C GLU A 170 -7.07 7.75 -18.48
N VAL A 171 -6.71 7.32 -17.26
CA VAL A 171 -7.54 6.41 -16.43
C VAL A 171 -8.98 6.90 -16.29
N TYR A 172 -9.18 8.22 -16.19
CA TYR A 172 -10.52 8.80 -16.05
C TYR A 172 -11.45 8.49 -17.23
N MET A 173 -10.91 8.20 -18.43
CA MET A 173 -11.71 7.85 -19.60
C MET A 173 -12.40 6.49 -19.44
N TYR A 174 -11.82 5.61 -18.62
CA TYR A 174 -12.26 4.22 -18.44
C TYR A 174 -12.78 3.93 -17.02
N ASP A 175 -12.77 4.92 -16.11
CA ASP A 175 -13.21 4.77 -14.72
C ASP A 175 -14.67 4.31 -14.62
N GLN A 176 -15.53 4.77 -15.52
CA GLN A 176 -16.93 4.33 -15.60
C GLN A 176 -17.11 2.83 -15.90
N LEU A 177 -16.09 2.16 -16.44
CA LEU A 177 -16.10 0.72 -16.71
C LEU A 177 -15.69 -0.09 -15.47
N ALA A 178 -15.13 0.57 -14.44
CA ALA A 178 -14.72 -0.10 -13.23
C ALA A 178 -15.92 -0.45 -12.34
N PRO A 179 -15.95 -1.63 -11.71
CA PRO A 179 -17.08 -2.05 -10.87
C PRO A 179 -17.17 -1.29 -9.54
N ALA A 180 -16.13 -0.54 -9.17
CA ALA A 180 -16.13 0.33 -8.00
C ALA A 180 -15.29 1.59 -8.30
N PRO A 181 -15.54 2.71 -7.60
CA PRO A 181 -14.80 3.95 -7.81
C PRO A 181 -13.28 3.75 -7.73
N VAL A 182 -12.58 4.12 -8.80
CA VAL A 182 -11.12 4.05 -8.84
C VAL A 182 -10.56 5.24 -8.06
N LEU A 183 -9.92 4.97 -6.91
CA LEU A 183 -9.26 6.05 -6.16
C LEU A 183 -7.83 6.26 -6.65
N ARG A 184 -7.09 5.17 -6.84
CA ARG A 184 -5.70 5.20 -7.32
C ARG A 184 -5.41 3.99 -8.20
N VAL A 185 -4.41 4.17 -9.05
CA VAL A 185 -3.86 3.09 -9.88
C VAL A 185 -2.37 2.91 -9.58
N GLY A 186 -1.91 1.67 -9.53
CA GLY A 186 -0.50 1.33 -9.49
C GLY A 186 -0.08 0.69 -10.81
N LEU A 187 1.08 1.06 -11.36
CA LEU A 187 1.58 0.40 -12.56
C LEU A 187 1.94 -1.05 -12.27
N GLU A 188 1.45 -1.97 -13.08
CA GLU A 188 1.82 -3.38 -13.01
C GLU A 188 2.94 -3.70 -14.00
N ASP A 189 2.72 -3.42 -15.29
CA ASP A 189 3.74 -3.62 -16.34
C ASP A 189 3.34 -2.86 -17.62
N VAL A 190 4.30 -2.67 -18.52
CA VAL A 190 4.15 -2.02 -19.84
C VAL A 190 4.84 -2.89 -20.88
N ARG A 191 4.10 -3.32 -21.92
CA ARG A 191 4.65 -4.20 -22.96
C ARG A 191 4.19 -3.77 -24.35
N PRO A 192 4.91 -4.13 -25.41
CA PRO A 192 4.37 -4.06 -26.76
C PRO A 192 3.05 -4.81 -26.85
N ARG A 193 2.12 -4.31 -27.66
CA ARG A 193 0.82 -4.96 -27.83
C ARG A 193 0.99 -6.35 -28.46
N HIS A 194 0.20 -7.32 -27.99
CA HIS A 194 0.27 -8.70 -28.49
C HIS A 194 -0.42 -8.89 -29.84
N ASP A 195 -1.36 -8.01 -30.18
CA ASP A 195 -2.16 -8.05 -31.41
C ASP A 195 -1.41 -7.59 -32.68
N GLY A 196 -0.11 -7.30 -32.57
CA GLY A 196 0.73 -6.86 -33.68
C GLY A 196 0.50 -5.41 -34.12
N GLN A 197 -0.39 -4.67 -33.45
CA GLN A 197 -0.54 -3.24 -33.72
C GLN A 197 0.63 -2.45 -33.10
N PRO A 198 1.06 -1.35 -33.74
CA PRO A 198 2.10 -0.51 -33.17
C PRO A 198 1.60 0.16 -31.88
N GLY A 199 2.52 0.36 -30.93
CA GLY A 199 2.22 0.94 -29.61
C GLY A 199 2.47 -0.01 -28.44
N MET A 200 2.07 0.45 -27.26
CA MET A 200 2.35 -0.23 -25.99
C MET A 200 1.04 -0.43 -25.23
N ARG A 201 0.86 -1.61 -24.66
CA ARG A 201 -0.19 -1.91 -23.69
C ARG A 201 0.32 -1.64 -22.28
N VAL A 202 -0.44 -0.86 -21.53
CA VAL A 202 -0.17 -0.54 -20.12
C VAL A 202 -1.18 -1.26 -19.25
N CYS A 203 -0.69 -2.03 -18.27
CA CYS A 203 -1.51 -2.66 -17.26
C CYS A 203 -1.40 -1.89 -15.94
N LEU A 204 -2.53 -1.42 -15.43
CA LEU A 204 -2.64 -0.68 -14.19
C LEU A 204 -3.48 -1.49 -13.20
N ARG A 205 -2.97 -1.70 -11.99
CA ARG A 205 -3.75 -2.26 -10.89
C ARG A 205 -4.64 -1.21 -10.27
N ILE A 206 -5.91 -1.52 -10.11
CA ILE A 206 -6.92 -0.61 -9.56
C ILE A 206 -7.00 -0.76 -8.04
N TYR A 207 -6.99 0.36 -7.32
CA TYR A 207 -7.19 0.42 -5.87
C TYR A 207 -8.41 1.28 -5.49
N THR A 208 -9.21 0.77 -4.56
CA THR A 208 -10.43 1.44 -4.03
C THR A 208 -10.12 2.35 -2.84
N PHE A 209 -11.17 2.95 -2.24
CA PHE A 209 -11.12 3.84 -1.07
C PHE A 209 -10.42 3.28 0.18
N PHE A 210 -10.14 1.98 0.25
CA PHE A 210 -9.40 1.34 1.35
C PHE A 210 -8.07 0.72 0.92
N TYR A 211 -7.53 1.14 -0.24
CA TYR A 211 -6.35 0.51 -0.84
C TYR A 211 -6.54 -0.99 -1.13
N TRP A 212 -7.80 -1.43 -1.22
CA TRP A 212 -8.11 -2.80 -1.60
C TRP A 212 -7.98 -2.96 -3.12
N PRO A 213 -7.17 -3.93 -3.59
CA PRO A 213 -6.99 -4.18 -5.02
C PRO A 213 -8.26 -4.76 -5.64
N ASN A 214 -8.72 -4.16 -6.74
CA ASN A 214 -10.04 -4.43 -7.34
C ASN A 214 -10.00 -4.86 -8.81
N GLY A 215 -8.84 -5.32 -9.29
CA GLY A 215 -8.64 -5.75 -10.68
C GLY A 215 -7.63 -4.89 -11.42
N TYR A 216 -7.72 -4.92 -12.74
CA TYR A 216 -6.76 -4.27 -13.62
C TYR A 216 -7.49 -3.37 -14.62
N MET A 217 -6.85 -2.27 -14.98
CA MET A 217 -7.22 -1.44 -16.10
C MET A 217 -6.14 -1.57 -17.16
N VAL A 218 -6.55 -1.88 -18.38
CA VAL A 218 -5.65 -2.00 -19.53
C VAL A 218 -5.89 -0.82 -20.45
N LEU A 219 -4.79 -0.20 -20.90
CA LEU A 219 -4.83 0.88 -21.88
C LEU A 219 -3.86 0.55 -23.00
N ASP A 220 -4.38 0.51 -24.22
CA ASP A 220 -3.59 0.35 -25.45
C ASP A 220 -3.21 1.74 -25.97
N MET A 221 -1.95 2.10 -25.76
CA MET A 221 -1.42 3.42 -26.10
C MET A 221 -1.03 3.49 -27.58
N THR A 222 -1.12 4.69 -28.16
CA THR A 222 -0.63 4.99 -29.50
C THR A 222 0.87 4.69 -29.64
N PRO A 223 1.42 4.58 -30.87
CA PRO A 223 2.85 4.35 -31.09
C PRO A 223 3.76 5.37 -30.40
N GLU A 224 3.32 6.62 -30.29
CA GLU A 224 4.03 7.71 -29.60
C GLU A 224 3.94 7.58 -28.07
N GLY A 225 2.94 6.84 -27.60
CA GLY A 225 2.66 6.62 -26.18
C GLY A 225 2.02 7.82 -25.49
N VAL A 226 1.30 8.66 -26.25
CA VAL A 226 0.71 9.91 -25.73
C VAL A 226 -0.75 9.71 -25.34
N HIS A 227 -1.52 9.02 -26.19
CA HIS A 227 -2.94 8.75 -25.99
C HIS A 227 -3.25 7.26 -25.99
N SER A 228 -4.38 6.89 -25.41
CA SER A 228 -4.96 5.55 -25.52
C SER A 228 -5.91 5.49 -26.72
N ASN A 229 -5.77 4.43 -27.51
CA ASN A 229 -6.68 4.10 -28.61
C ASN A 229 -7.82 3.21 -28.14
N ALA A 230 -7.56 2.41 -27.10
CA ALA A 230 -8.52 1.52 -26.49
C ALA A 230 -8.14 1.29 -25.03
N GLY A 231 -9.10 0.82 -24.26
CA GLY A 231 -8.88 0.41 -22.89
C GLY A 231 -10.07 -0.33 -22.33
N GLY A 232 -9.89 -0.90 -21.16
CA GLY A 232 -10.91 -1.67 -20.48
C GLY A 232 -10.51 -2.06 -19.08
N VAL A 233 -11.45 -2.67 -18.37
CA VAL A 233 -11.24 -3.18 -17.01
C VAL A 233 -11.34 -4.69 -17.04
N ILE A 234 -10.37 -5.34 -16.41
CA ILE A 234 -10.24 -6.79 -16.31
C ILE A 234 -10.40 -7.17 -14.83
N PRO A 235 -11.17 -8.24 -14.51
CA PRO A 235 -11.29 -8.71 -13.14
C PRO A 235 -9.93 -9.15 -12.59
N ARG A 236 -9.79 -9.17 -11.26
CA ARG A 236 -8.54 -9.53 -10.57
C ARG A 236 -8.02 -10.94 -10.90
N THR A 237 -8.90 -11.84 -11.33
CA THR A 237 -8.56 -13.21 -11.75
C THR A 237 -8.08 -13.30 -13.20
N GLY A 238 -8.26 -12.25 -14.00
CA GLY A 238 -7.82 -12.21 -15.39
C GLY A 238 -6.37 -11.73 -15.54
N SER A 239 -5.87 -11.79 -16.78
CA SER A 239 -4.54 -11.31 -17.15
C SER A 239 -4.65 -10.07 -18.04
N CYS A 240 -3.77 -9.10 -17.82
CA CYS A 240 -3.62 -7.95 -18.73
C CYS A 240 -3.03 -8.32 -20.11
N TRP A 241 -2.51 -9.53 -20.24
CA TRP A 241 -1.69 -9.96 -21.37
C TRP A 241 -2.30 -11.12 -22.15
N GLU A 242 -3.52 -11.53 -21.78
CA GLU A 242 -4.33 -12.51 -22.51
C GLU A 242 -5.29 -11.82 -23.50
#